data_AF-A0A438CMU0-F1
#
_entry.id   AF-A0A438CMU0-F1
#
_cell.length_a   1.000
_cell.length_b   1.000
_cell.length_c   1.000
_cell.angle_alpha   90.00
_cell.angle_beta   90.00
_cell.angle_gamma   90.00
#
_symmetry.space_group_name_H-M   'P 1'
#
loop_
_entity.id
_entity.type
_entity.pdbx_description
1 polymer ?
#
loop_
_entity_poly.entity_id
_entity_poly.type
_entity_poly.pdbx_seq_one_letter_code
_entity_poly.pdbx_strand_id
1 'polypeptide(L)'
;MLHAPLSAVTSYSGRNYHHYCRISQFKIPTLWSPYWRRECCRVCLPITMKSLYIKECKKLEFLLLEFLKCPHPSLAYLAIIRSTCNSFSSFPLGNFPSLTYLNIYDLKGLESLSLPTSEGNVTSFDWLKIRGCPNLVSIELLALDFSQYSICNCKNLKRLLHNAACFQSLIIEGCPELIFPIQGLQGLSSLTSLKISDLPNLMSLDSLELQLLTSLEKLEICDCPSSNS
;
A
#
# COMPACT_ATOMS: atom_id res chain seq x y z
N MET A 1 -11.16 9.10 -40.60
CA MET A 1 -11.37 7.64 -40.49
C MET A 1 -11.25 7.26 -39.03
N LEU A 2 -12.22 6.47 -38.59
CA LEU A 2 -12.58 6.03 -37.23
C LEU A 2 -11.47 6.03 -36.16
N HIS A 3 -11.79 6.73 -35.07
CA HIS A 3 -11.18 6.58 -33.74
C HIS A 3 -11.24 5.11 -33.29
N ALA A 4 -10.09 4.53 -32.95
CA ALA A 4 -10.04 3.37 -32.07
C ALA A 4 -9.73 3.89 -30.65
N PRO A 5 -10.68 3.88 -29.71
CA PRO A 5 -10.36 4.11 -28.31
C PRO A 5 -9.46 2.98 -27.82
N LEU A 6 -8.50 3.30 -26.95
CA LEU A 6 -7.81 2.29 -26.15
C LEU A 6 -8.88 1.47 -25.43
N SER A 7 -9.02 0.20 -25.79
CA SER A 7 -9.94 -0.71 -25.13
C SER A 7 -9.40 -0.98 -23.73
N ALA A 8 -9.87 -0.22 -22.74
CA ALA A 8 -9.96 -0.71 -21.38
C ALA A 8 -10.80 -1.99 -21.47
N VAL A 9 -10.18 -3.15 -21.31
CA VAL A 9 -10.93 -4.40 -21.27
C VAL A 9 -11.68 -4.41 -19.95
N THR A 10 -12.95 -4.02 -19.98
CA THR A 10 -13.91 -4.29 -18.92
C THR A 10 -14.14 -5.80 -18.88
N SER A 11 -13.26 -6.55 -18.22
CA SER A 11 -13.47 -7.97 -18.03
C SER A 11 -14.55 -8.18 -16.96
N TYR A 12 -15.76 -8.54 -17.39
CA TYR A 12 -16.81 -9.06 -16.50
C TYR A 12 -16.46 -10.50 -16.14
N SER A 13 -16.03 -10.75 -14.90
CA SER A 13 -16.01 -12.11 -14.35
C SER A 13 -16.87 -12.13 -13.09
N GLY A 14 -18.02 -12.80 -13.20
CA GLY A 14 -19.05 -12.87 -12.16
C GLY A 14 -18.61 -13.65 -10.93
N ARG A 15 -18.49 -12.95 -9.80
CA ARG A 15 -19.34 -13.05 -8.59
C ARG A 15 -18.71 -12.09 -7.57
N ASN A 16 -19.54 -11.18 -7.05
CA ASN A 16 -19.24 -10.00 -6.23
C ASN A 16 -18.99 -8.71 -7.03
N TYR A 17 -20.00 -7.83 -6.97
CA TYR A 17 -20.11 -6.58 -7.71
C TYR A 17 -19.12 -5.53 -7.18
N HIS A 18 -17.94 -5.47 -7.78
CA HIS A 18 -17.13 -4.26 -7.80
C HIS A 18 -16.59 -4.08 -9.22
N HIS A 19 -16.89 -2.93 -9.84
CA HIS A 19 -16.42 -2.60 -11.18
C HIS A 19 -14.93 -2.22 -11.11
N TYR A 20 -14.03 -3.13 -11.47
CA TYR A 20 -12.60 -2.87 -11.48
C TYR A 20 -12.13 -2.45 -12.89
N CYS A 21 -11.39 -1.34 -12.99
CA CYS A 21 -10.59 -1.08 -14.18
C CYS A 21 -9.33 -1.94 -14.12
N ARG A 22 -9.21 -2.95 -15.00
CA ARG A 22 -8.08 -3.88 -15.05
C ARG A 22 -7.09 -3.46 -16.12
N ILE A 23 -5.90 -3.05 -15.71
CA ILE A 23 -4.77 -2.78 -16.61
C ILE A 23 -3.81 -3.98 -16.52
N SER A 24 -3.91 -4.91 -17.48
CA SER A 24 -3.13 -6.16 -17.49
C SER A 24 -1.94 -6.15 -18.46
N GLN A 25 -1.93 -5.29 -19.48
CA GLN A 25 -0.82 -5.19 -20.45
C GLN A 25 -0.74 -3.77 -21.05
N PHE A 26 0.39 -3.09 -20.84
CA PHE A 26 0.76 -1.90 -21.61
C PHE A 26 1.56 -2.39 -22.84
N LYS A 27 0.92 -2.56 -24.00
CA LYS A 27 1.66 -2.64 -25.28
C LYS A 27 1.94 -1.21 -25.72
N ILE A 28 3.16 -0.74 -25.52
CA ILE A 28 3.65 0.48 -26.16
C ILE A 28 3.75 0.17 -27.65
N PRO A 29 3.04 0.88 -28.55
CA PRO A 29 3.18 0.68 -29.99
C PRO A 29 4.61 1.02 -30.41
N THR A 30 5.27 0.12 -31.14
CA THR A 30 6.66 0.21 -31.62
C THR A 30 6.90 1.24 -32.73
N LEU A 31 6.06 2.27 -32.85
CA LEU A 31 6.20 3.34 -33.84
C LEU A 31 6.48 4.67 -33.13
N TRP A 32 7.64 4.76 -32.47
CA TRP A 32 8.14 5.99 -31.88
C TRP A 32 9.04 6.71 -32.89
N SER A 33 8.43 7.58 -33.69
CA SER A 33 9.16 8.56 -34.54
C SER A 33 9.75 9.69 -33.67
N PRO A 34 10.88 10.34 -34.04
CA PRO A 34 11.58 11.29 -33.18
C PRO A 34 10.85 12.63 -32.91
N TYR A 35 9.64 12.82 -33.43
CA TYR A 35 8.91 14.10 -33.36
C TYR A 35 8.04 14.29 -32.10
N TRP A 36 7.92 13.29 -31.20
CA TRP A 36 6.99 13.34 -30.07
C TRP A 36 7.47 14.11 -28.83
N ARG A 37 8.33 15.12 -28.99
CA ARG A 37 8.88 15.88 -27.85
C ARG A 37 7.90 16.88 -27.21
N ARG A 38 6.60 16.91 -27.56
CA ARG A 38 5.68 17.97 -27.09
C ARG A 38 4.25 17.64 -26.65
N GLU A 39 3.73 16.42 -26.71
CA GLU A 39 2.30 16.18 -26.34
C GLU A 39 2.04 14.87 -25.58
N CYS A 40 2.75 14.61 -24.48
CA CYS A 40 2.28 13.64 -23.47
C CYS A 40 1.29 14.32 -22.50
N CYS A 41 0.12 14.68 -23.02
CA CYS A 41 -1.09 14.92 -22.23
C CYS A 41 -2.17 14.01 -22.81
N ARG A 42 -2.64 13.01 -22.05
CA ARG A 42 -3.93 12.26 -22.18
C ARG A 42 -3.84 10.79 -21.71
N VAL A 43 -3.27 10.53 -20.53
CA VAL A 43 -3.67 9.35 -19.74
C VAL A 43 -4.15 9.83 -18.38
N CYS A 44 -5.18 10.69 -18.36
CA CYS A 44 -5.92 10.94 -17.13
C CYS A 44 -6.97 9.82 -17.00
N LEU A 45 -6.84 8.95 -15.99
CA LEU A 45 -7.96 8.08 -15.66
C LEU A 45 -9.15 8.95 -15.19
N PRO A 46 -10.40 8.49 -15.40
CA PRO A 46 -11.57 9.20 -14.93
C PRO A 46 -11.48 9.50 -13.42
N ILE A 47 -11.67 10.77 -13.03
CA ILE A 47 -11.72 11.17 -11.62
C ILE A 47 -12.88 10.52 -10.84
N THR A 48 -13.86 9.97 -11.57
CA THR A 48 -15.00 9.20 -11.06
C THR A 48 -14.67 7.72 -10.82
N MET A 49 -13.47 7.27 -11.16
CA MET A 49 -13.06 5.88 -10.97
C MET A 49 -13.00 5.54 -9.49
N LYS A 50 -13.74 4.49 -9.10
CA LYS A 50 -13.74 3.98 -7.72
C LYS A 50 -12.74 2.87 -7.47
N SER A 51 -12.38 2.12 -8.50
CA SER A 51 -11.52 0.95 -8.36
C SER A 51 -10.51 0.83 -9.49
N LEU A 52 -9.23 0.76 -9.12
CA LEU A 52 -8.10 0.60 -10.02
C LEU A 52 -7.34 -0.69 -9.68
N TYR A 53 -7.17 -1.56 -10.68
CA TYR A 53 -6.44 -2.81 -10.56
C TYR A 53 -5.34 -2.87 -11.62
N ILE A 54 -4.10 -2.85 -11.16
CA ILE A 54 -2.90 -2.90 -11.99
C ILE A 54 -2.19 -4.23 -11.76
N LYS A 55 -1.92 -4.97 -12.83
CA LYS A 55 -1.26 -6.27 -12.73
C LYS A 55 -0.18 -6.41 -13.79
N GLU A 56 0.97 -6.94 -13.40
CA GLU A 56 2.08 -7.26 -14.32
C GLU A 56 2.57 -6.03 -15.12
N CYS A 57 2.49 -4.83 -14.51
CA CYS A 57 2.90 -3.59 -15.15
C CYS A 57 4.39 -3.33 -14.94
N LYS A 58 5.17 -3.35 -16.02
CA LYS A 58 6.63 -3.13 -15.97
C LYS A 58 7.07 -1.66 -15.96
N LYS A 59 6.12 -0.75 -16.16
CA LYS A 59 6.33 0.68 -16.39
C LYS A 59 5.38 1.49 -15.51
N LEU A 60 5.20 1.06 -14.25
CA LEU A 60 4.25 1.66 -13.33
C LEU A 60 4.58 3.14 -13.06
N GLU A 61 5.85 3.52 -13.11
CA GLU A 61 6.30 4.91 -12.97
C GLU A 61 5.59 5.89 -13.92
N PHE A 62 5.33 5.51 -15.17
CA PHE A 62 4.63 6.37 -16.13
C PHE A 62 3.17 6.53 -15.74
N LEU A 63 2.56 5.48 -15.19
CA LEU A 63 1.21 5.54 -14.68
C LEU A 63 1.15 6.42 -13.43
N LEU A 64 2.08 6.25 -12.48
CA LEU A 64 2.14 7.04 -11.24
C LEU A 64 2.45 8.50 -11.51
N LEU A 65 3.38 8.83 -12.40
CA LEU A 65 3.67 10.20 -12.80
C LEU A 65 2.43 10.92 -13.35
N GLU A 66 1.55 10.22 -14.06
CA GLU A 66 0.28 10.80 -14.52
C GLU A 66 -0.79 10.80 -13.42
N PHE A 67 -0.88 9.75 -12.60
CA PHE A 67 -1.83 9.65 -11.48
C PHE A 67 -1.62 10.70 -10.41
N LEU A 68 -0.37 11.07 -10.16
CA LEU A 68 -0.02 11.98 -9.09
C LEU A 68 -0.13 13.45 -9.51
N LYS A 69 -0.33 13.74 -10.79
CA LYS A 69 -0.58 15.12 -11.28
C LYS A 69 -1.89 15.70 -10.74
N CYS A 70 -2.86 14.87 -10.38
CA CYS A 70 -4.17 15.34 -9.92
C CYS A 70 -4.67 14.49 -8.73
N PRO A 71 -5.50 15.05 -7.85
CA PRO A 71 -6.19 14.27 -6.84
C PRO A 71 -7.25 13.36 -7.49
N HIS A 72 -7.42 12.16 -6.92
CA HIS A 72 -8.41 11.16 -7.33
C HIS A 72 -9.44 10.96 -6.22
N PRO A 73 -10.45 11.85 -6.12
CA PRO A 73 -11.34 11.92 -4.97
C PRO A 73 -12.37 10.80 -4.89
N SER A 74 -12.51 9.96 -5.92
CA SER A 74 -13.46 8.84 -5.88
C SER A 74 -12.80 7.48 -5.73
N LEU A 75 -11.47 7.38 -5.80
CA LEU A 75 -10.77 6.10 -5.82
C LEU A 75 -10.77 5.49 -4.42
N ALA A 76 -11.59 4.46 -4.23
CA ALA A 76 -11.73 3.74 -2.97
C ALA A 76 -10.89 2.46 -2.92
N TYR A 77 -10.65 1.83 -4.08
CA TYR A 77 -9.91 0.58 -4.18
C TYR A 77 -8.73 0.72 -5.12
N LEU A 78 -7.53 0.41 -4.63
CA LEU A 78 -6.32 0.31 -5.43
C LEU A 78 -5.62 -1.03 -5.18
N ALA A 79 -5.34 -1.76 -6.25
CA ALA A 79 -4.52 -2.96 -6.19
C ALA A 79 -3.40 -2.90 -7.24
N ILE A 80 -2.17 -3.16 -6.81
CA ILE A 80 -0.98 -3.21 -7.67
C ILE A 80 -0.29 -4.56 -7.44
N ILE A 81 -0.27 -5.40 -8.47
CA ILE A 81 0.14 -6.81 -8.35
C ILE A 81 1.26 -7.10 -9.35
N ARG A 82 2.36 -7.71 -8.89
CA ARG A 82 3.48 -8.22 -9.71
C ARG A 82 4.03 -7.17 -10.68
N SER A 83 4.22 -5.94 -10.20
CA SER A 83 4.56 -4.78 -11.05
C SER A 83 5.93 -4.22 -10.69
N THR A 84 6.49 -3.35 -11.54
CA THR A 84 7.80 -2.72 -11.32
C THR A 84 7.73 -1.21 -11.54
N CYS A 85 8.41 -0.47 -10.67
CA CYS A 85 8.52 0.98 -10.67
C CYS A 85 9.98 1.35 -10.41
N ASN A 86 10.72 1.80 -11.41
CA ASN A 86 12.17 1.95 -11.33
C ASN A 86 12.61 3.39 -11.07
N SER A 87 11.73 4.38 -11.28
CA SER A 87 12.07 5.80 -11.12
C SER A 87 11.35 6.51 -9.97
N PHE A 88 10.54 5.78 -9.18
CA PHE A 88 9.71 6.38 -8.15
C PHE A 88 9.86 5.61 -6.84
N SER A 89 10.66 6.18 -5.94
CA SER A 89 10.98 5.57 -4.65
C SER A 89 9.84 5.67 -3.65
N SER A 90 8.99 6.70 -3.70
CA SER A 90 8.00 6.97 -2.65
C SER A 90 6.56 7.04 -3.19
N PHE A 91 5.63 6.22 -2.72
CA PHE A 91 4.21 6.29 -3.13
C PHE A 91 3.41 7.28 -2.26
N PRO A 92 2.90 8.41 -2.79
CA PRO A 92 2.19 9.40 -2.00
C PRO A 92 0.69 9.08 -1.96
N LEU A 93 0.23 8.60 -0.82
CA LEU A 93 -1.18 8.26 -0.63
C LEU A 93 -2.10 9.50 -0.57
N GLY A 94 -1.53 10.70 -0.35
CA GLY A 94 -2.29 11.95 -0.22
C GLY A 94 -3.10 12.34 -1.46
N ASN A 95 -2.81 11.78 -2.63
CA ASN A 95 -3.59 11.98 -3.85
C ASN A 95 -4.91 11.18 -3.88
N PHE A 96 -5.15 10.29 -2.90
CA PHE A 96 -6.30 9.37 -2.88
C PHE A 96 -7.12 9.56 -1.58
N PRO A 97 -7.81 10.71 -1.41
CA PRO A 97 -8.47 11.07 -0.14
C PRO A 97 -9.69 10.21 0.22
N SER A 98 -10.13 9.33 -0.68
CA SER A 98 -11.23 8.39 -0.43
C SER A 98 -10.81 6.93 -0.51
N LEU A 99 -9.50 6.68 -0.52
CA LEU A 99 -8.96 5.33 -0.58
C LEU A 99 -9.27 4.60 0.72
N THR A 100 -10.02 3.51 0.64
CA THR A 100 -10.32 2.65 1.79
C THR A 100 -9.61 1.30 1.69
N TYR A 101 -9.19 0.89 0.51
CA TYR A 101 -8.50 -0.39 0.28
C TYR A 101 -7.26 -0.22 -0.59
N LEU A 102 -6.10 -0.63 -0.06
CA LEU A 102 -4.85 -0.72 -0.81
C LEU A 102 -4.25 -2.12 -0.70
N ASN A 103 -3.97 -2.74 -1.85
CA ASN A 103 -3.29 -4.02 -1.93
C ASN A 103 -2.10 -3.95 -2.88
N ILE A 104 -0.89 -3.98 -2.33
CA ILE A 104 0.36 -4.02 -3.07
C ILE A 104 0.98 -5.40 -2.90
N TYR A 105 1.15 -6.13 -3.99
CA TYR A 105 1.75 -7.45 -4.01
C TYR A 105 2.88 -7.52 -5.03
N ASP A 106 4.08 -7.91 -4.61
CA ASP A 106 5.25 -8.09 -5.48
C ASP A 106 5.51 -6.85 -6.35
N LEU A 107 5.59 -5.68 -5.71
CA LEU A 107 5.95 -4.41 -6.34
C LEU A 107 7.43 -4.13 -6.15
N LYS A 108 8.19 -4.11 -7.26
CA LYS A 108 9.62 -3.81 -7.26
C LYS A 108 9.89 -2.31 -7.44
N GLY A 109 10.91 -1.82 -6.75
CA GLY A 109 11.40 -0.44 -6.77
C GLY A 109 10.59 0.59 -5.97
N LEU A 110 9.53 0.16 -5.28
CA LEU A 110 8.92 0.96 -4.21
C LEU A 110 9.83 0.91 -2.97
N GLU A 111 10.35 2.06 -2.54
CA GLU A 111 11.23 2.19 -1.37
C GLU A 111 10.49 2.71 -0.13
N SER A 112 9.49 3.58 -0.30
CA SER A 112 8.71 4.11 0.80
C SER A 112 7.23 4.28 0.45
N LEU A 113 6.38 4.13 1.46
CA LEU A 113 4.96 4.42 1.39
C LEU A 113 4.65 5.47 2.45
N SER A 114 4.13 6.63 2.04
CA SER A 114 3.82 7.71 2.99
C SER A 114 2.43 8.30 2.79
N LEU A 115 1.76 8.53 3.92
CA LEU A 115 0.57 9.35 4.03
C LEU A 115 0.86 10.42 5.10
N PRO A 116 1.39 11.60 4.70
CA PRO A 116 1.66 12.67 5.63
C PRO A 116 0.36 13.19 6.23
N THR A 117 0.42 13.62 7.48
CA THR A 117 -0.69 14.27 8.18
C THR A 117 -0.98 15.61 7.50
N SER A 118 -1.91 15.64 6.54
CA SER A 118 -2.46 16.92 6.07
C SER A 118 -3.42 17.41 7.14
N GLU A 119 -3.23 18.65 7.60
CA GLU A 119 -4.08 19.34 8.57
C GLU A 119 -5.58 19.05 8.30
N GLY A 120 -6.19 18.19 9.12
CA GLY A 120 -7.63 18.01 9.22
C GLY A 120 -8.29 16.88 8.45
N ASN A 121 -7.65 16.22 7.47
CA ASN A 121 -8.31 15.15 6.71
C ASN A 121 -7.78 13.77 7.09
N VAL A 122 -8.32 13.27 8.19
CA VAL A 122 -8.22 11.86 8.57
C VAL A 122 -8.98 11.03 7.53
N THR A 123 -8.31 10.04 6.94
CA THR A 123 -8.96 9.12 5.99
C THR A 123 -9.32 7.83 6.72
N SER A 124 -10.59 7.42 6.68
CA SER A 124 -10.99 6.10 7.16
C SER A 124 -10.53 5.05 6.13
N PHE A 125 -9.75 4.08 6.59
CA PHE A 125 -9.12 3.07 5.74
C PHE A 125 -9.58 1.70 6.21
N ASP A 126 -10.15 0.88 5.33
CA ASP A 126 -10.62 -0.43 5.74
C ASP A 126 -9.47 -1.43 5.80
N TRP A 127 -8.58 -1.41 4.78
CA TRP A 127 -7.59 -2.46 4.63
C TRP A 127 -6.32 -2.04 3.89
N LEU A 128 -5.16 -2.24 4.54
CA LEU A 128 -3.85 -2.18 3.91
C LEU A 128 -3.23 -3.56 3.82
N LYS A 129 -2.91 -4.00 2.60
CA LYS A 129 -2.18 -5.24 2.36
C LYS A 129 -0.92 -4.95 1.54
N ILE A 130 0.23 -5.26 2.11
CA ILE A 130 1.52 -5.14 1.43
C ILE A 130 2.21 -6.49 1.55
N ARG A 131 2.55 -7.11 0.41
CA ARG A 131 3.20 -8.42 0.42
C ARG A 131 4.28 -8.54 -0.63
N GLY A 132 5.46 -8.99 -0.21
CA GLY A 132 6.54 -9.34 -1.13
C GLY A 132 7.12 -8.15 -1.87
N CYS A 133 7.16 -6.95 -1.27
CA CYS A 133 7.79 -5.77 -1.86
C CYS A 133 9.29 -5.75 -1.51
N PRO A 134 10.20 -6.11 -2.43
CA PRO A 134 11.59 -6.35 -2.07
C PRO A 134 12.40 -5.08 -1.83
N ASN A 135 11.98 -3.91 -2.33
CA ASN A 135 12.72 -2.66 -2.16
C ASN A 135 12.17 -1.78 -1.03
N LEU A 136 11.04 -2.16 -0.41
CA LEU A 136 10.34 -1.33 0.56
C LEU A 136 11.15 -1.24 1.86
N VAL A 137 11.54 -0.03 2.25
CA VAL A 137 12.35 0.28 3.43
C VAL A 137 11.52 0.90 4.55
N SER A 138 10.55 1.76 4.23
CA SER A 138 9.72 2.43 5.23
C SER A 138 8.26 2.54 4.85
N ILE A 139 7.39 2.49 5.87
CA ILE A 139 5.97 2.80 5.78
C ILE A 139 5.66 3.85 6.85
N GLU A 140 5.07 4.97 6.46
CA GLU A 140 4.70 6.08 7.33
C GLU A 140 3.25 6.48 7.11
N LEU A 141 2.35 6.07 8.01
CA LEU A 141 0.89 6.22 7.83
C LEU A 141 0.27 6.96 9.01
N LEU A 142 0.57 8.26 9.10
CA LEU A 142 0.23 9.08 10.28
C LEU A 142 -1.20 9.65 10.24
N ALA A 143 -1.84 9.64 9.06
CA ALA A 143 -3.14 10.29 8.84
C ALA A 143 -4.36 9.33 8.78
N LEU A 144 -4.18 8.04 9.13
CA LEU A 144 -5.26 7.05 9.14
C LEU A 144 -5.90 6.96 10.55
N ASP A 145 -7.14 6.48 10.66
CA ASP A 145 -7.91 6.44 11.92
C ASP A 145 -8.44 5.05 12.24
N PHE A 146 -8.92 4.35 11.22
CA PHE A 146 -9.21 2.93 11.28
C PHE A 146 -8.41 2.25 10.21
N SER A 147 -7.84 1.06 10.47
CA SER A 147 -7.49 0.09 9.42
C SER A 147 -7.03 -1.26 9.94
N GLN A 148 -7.25 -2.27 9.09
CA GLN A 148 -6.68 -3.61 9.20
C GLN A 148 -5.44 -3.71 8.32
N TYR A 149 -4.33 -4.15 8.90
CA TYR A 149 -3.02 -4.15 8.27
C TYR A 149 -2.47 -5.56 8.11
N SER A 150 -1.94 -5.84 6.93
CA SER A 150 -1.22 -7.08 6.65
C SER A 150 0.03 -6.76 5.85
N ILE A 151 1.19 -6.88 6.50
CA ILE A 151 2.50 -6.63 5.91
C ILE A 151 3.28 -7.95 5.95
N CYS A 152 3.54 -8.53 4.79
CA CYS A 152 4.16 -9.86 4.71
C CYS A 152 5.36 -9.88 3.75
N ASN A 153 6.43 -10.59 4.09
CA ASN A 153 7.56 -10.90 3.20
C ASN A 153 8.22 -9.64 2.60
N CYS A 154 8.26 -8.52 3.33
CA CYS A 154 8.94 -7.29 2.91
C CYS A 154 10.34 -7.27 3.51
N LYS A 155 11.28 -7.92 2.82
CA LYS A 155 12.59 -8.28 3.39
C LYS A 155 13.48 -7.10 3.79
N ASN A 156 13.33 -5.96 3.13
CA ASN A 156 14.12 -4.75 3.39
C ASN A 156 13.38 -3.71 4.25
N LEU A 157 12.18 -4.04 4.74
CA LEU A 157 11.37 -3.12 5.53
C LEU A 157 12.02 -2.94 6.91
N LYS A 158 12.44 -1.71 7.21
CA LYS A 158 13.15 -1.36 8.46
C LYS A 158 12.28 -0.57 9.43
N ARG A 159 11.30 0.17 8.91
CA ARG A 159 10.52 1.14 9.69
C ARG A 159 9.03 1.05 9.37
N LEU A 160 8.23 0.97 10.42
CA LEU A 160 6.77 1.08 10.36
C LEU A 160 6.32 2.14 11.35
N LEU A 161 6.06 3.35 10.86
CA LEU A 161 5.54 4.48 11.64
C LEU A 161 4.04 4.61 11.42
N HIS A 162 3.30 4.74 12.50
CA HIS A 162 1.84 4.80 12.52
C HIS A 162 1.39 5.80 13.59
N ASN A 163 0.17 6.31 13.46
CA ASN A 163 -0.43 7.11 14.51
C ASN A 163 -1.12 6.19 15.53
N ALA A 164 -1.16 6.63 16.79
CA ALA A 164 -1.58 5.85 17.95
C ALA A 164 -2.98 5.23 17.81
N ALA A 165 -3.95 5.93 17.22
CA ALA A 165 -5.35 5.48 17.24
C ALA A 165 -5.74 4.43 16.17
N CYS A 166 -4.82 4.02 15.28
CA CYS A 166 -5.20 3.53 13.94
C CYS A 166 -5.56 2.05 13.80
N PHE A 167 -5.02 1.16 14.63
CA PHE A 167 -5.05 -0.27 14.34
C PHE A 167 -6.17 -0.99 15.08
N GLN A 168 -7.05 -1.67 14.34
CA GLN A 168 -7.92 -2.69 14.90
C GLN A 168 -7.28 -4.08 14.78
N SER A 169 -6.61 -4.35 13.66
CA SER A 169 -5.92 -5.62 13.40
C SER A 169 -4.60 -5.37 12.70
N LEU A 170 -3.52 -5.95 13.22
CA LEU A 170 -2.18 -5.83 12.66
C LEU A 170 -1.56 -7.21 12.48
N ILE A 171 -1.18 -7.53 11.25
CA ILE A 171 -0.46 -8.75 10.88
C ILE A 171 0.88 -8.36 10.25
N ILE A 172 1.97 -8.81 10.85
CA ILE A 172 3.33 -8.64 10.32
C ILE A 172 4.00 -10.02 10.24
N GLU A 173 4.47 -10.41 9.05
CA GLU A 173 5.07 -11.72 8.82
C GLU A 173 6.31 -11.62 7.91
N GLY A 174 7.41 -12.28 8.25
CA GLY A 174 8.57 -12.45 7.36
C GLY A 174 9.22 -11.13 6.93
N CYS A 175 9.38 -10.20 7.87
CA CYS A 175 10.05 -8.91 7.65
C CYS A 175 11.33 -8.83 8.50
N PRO A 176 12.41 -9.53 8.13
CA PRO A 176 13.58 -9.73 9.00
C PRO A 176 14.30 -8.46 9.43
N GLU A 177 14.33 -7.44 8.59
CA GLU A 177 14.99 -6.16 8.89
C GLU A 177 14.13 -5.21 9.73
N LEU A 178 12.86 -5.57 10.00
CA LEU A 178 11.92 -4.70 10.67
C LEU A 178 12.21 -4.71 12.17
N ILE A 179 12.57 -3.55 12.68
CA ILE A 179 12.57 -3.27 14.12
C ILE A 179 11.15 -2.88 14.47
N PHE A 180 10.44 -3.72 15.22
CA PHE A 180 9.06 -3.47 15.61
C PHE A 180 8.88 -3.67 17.11
N PRO A 181 8.11 -2.78 17.78
CA PRO A 181 7.70 -1.43 17.41
C PRO A 181 8.82 -0.43 17.72
N ILE A 182 9.07 0.56 16.84
CA ILE A 182 10.12 1.58 17.09
C ILE A 182 9.74 2.57 18.20
N GLN A 183 8.45 2.82 18.42
CA GLN A 183 7.93 3.82 19.38
C GLN A 183 7.14 3.19 20.54
N GLY A 184 7.30 1.88 20.76
CA GLY A 184 6.40 1.13 21.64
C GLY A 184 5.01 0.91 21.02
N LEU A 185 4.13 0.21 21.73
CA LEU A 185 2.72 0.05 21.35
C LEU A 185 1.82 1.09 22.03
N GLN A 186 2.41 2.15 22.59
CA GLN A 186 1.69 3.22 23.27
C GLN A 186 0.68 3.86 22.32
N GLY A 187 -0.57 3.92 22.78
CA GLY A 187 -1.65 4.55 22.04
C GLY A 187 -2.46 3.62 21.15
N LEU A 188 -2.03 2.37 20.90
CA LEU A 188 -2.78 1.34 20.17
C LEU A 188 -3.97 0.76 20.99
N SER A 189 -4.72 1.61 21.70
CA SER A 189 -5.79 1.20 22.59
C SER A 189 -6.94 0.50 21.88
N SER A 190 -7.12 0.73 20.57
CA SER A 190 -8.18 0.13 19.74
C SER A 190 -7.80 -1.22 19.12
N LEU A 191 -6.56 -1.70 19.32
CA LEU A 191 -6.07 -2.93 18.72
C LEU A 191 -6.73 -4.15 19.35
N THR A 192 -7.50 -4.90 18.56
CA THR A 192 -8.17 -6.14 19.01
C THR A 192 -7.45 -7.40 18.57
N SER A 193 -6.63 -7.33 17.51
CA SER A 193 -5.88 -8.47 17.00
C SER A 193 -4.45 -8.10 16.60
N LEU A 194 -3.46 -8.79 17.17
CA LEU A 194 -2.05 -8.65 16.81
C LEU A 194 -1.48 -10.02 16.43
N LYS A 195 -0.94 -10.12 15.22
CA LYS A 195 -0.17 -11.27 14.76
C LYS A 195 1.20 -10.83 14.29
N ILE A 196 2.23 -11.42 14.89
CA ILE A 196 3.63 -11.20 14.55
C ILE A 196 4.27 -12.55 14.28
N SER A 197 4.97 -12.69 13.15
CA SER A 197 5.66 -13.92 12.82
C SER A 197 6.94 -13.69 12.03
N ASP A 198 7.98 -14.50 12.28
CA ASP A 198 9.25 -14.44 11.54
C ASP A 198 9.87 -13.02 11.53
N LEU A 199 9.99 -12.43 12.73
CA LEU A 199 10.63 -11.13 12.99
C LEU A 199 11.86 -11.30 13.90
N PRO A 200 13.06 -11.61 13.37
CA PRO A 200 14.30 -11.74 14.13
C PRO A 200 14.75 -10.48 14.88
N ASN A 201 14.31 -9.29 14.46
CA ASN A 201 14.64 -8.02 15.10
C ASN A 201 13.47 -7.43 15.91
N LEU A 202 12.53 -8.27 16.34
CA LEU A 202 11.46 -7.86 17.25
C LEU A 202 12.08 -7.35 18.56
N MET A 203 11.65 -6.17 19.04
CA MET A 203 12.06 -5.73 20.37
C MET A 203 11.56 -6.73 21.43
N SER A 204 12.23 -6.79 22.59
CA SER A 204 11.83 -7.73 23.65
C SER A 204 10.35 -7.59 23.98
N LEU A 205 9.68 -8.69 24.28
CA LEU A 205 8.25 -8.69 24.60
C LEU A 205 7.92 -7.72 25.76
N ASP A 206 8.85 -7.59 26.71
CA ASP A 206 8.72 -6.67 27.85
C ASP A 206 8.69 -5.20 27.40
N SER A 207 9.44 -4.86 26.34
CA SER A 207 9.46 -3.50 25.77
C SER A 207 8.25 -3.17 24.90
N LEU A 208 7.43 -4.17 24.54
CA LEU A 208 6.20 -3.96 23.78
C LEU A 208 5.11 -3.27 24.60
N GLU A 209 5.24 -3.28 25.95
CA GLU A 209 4.24 -2.72 26.85
C GLU A 209 2.82 -3.25 26.54
N LEU A 210 2.68 -4.56 26.29
CA LEU A 210 1.41 -5.21 25.91
C LEU A 210 0.26 -4.89 26.87
N GLN A 211 0.56 -4.57 28.13
CA GLN A 211 -0.39 -4.09 29.14
C GLN A 211 -1.18 -2.83 28.73
N LEU A 212 -0.67 -2.04 27.78
CA LEU A 212 -1.34 -0.84 27.27
C LEU A 212 -2.39 -1.16 26.19
N LEU A 213 -2.40 -2.38 25.66
CA LEU A 213 -3.36 -2.83 24.65
C LEU A 213 -4.66 -3.29 25.31
N THR A 214 -5.40 -2.36 25.91
CA THR A 214 -6.59 -2.66 26.74
C THR A 214 -7.72 -3.36 26.00
N SER A 215 -7.77 -3.26 24.67
CA SER A 215 -8.81 -3.89 23.83
C SER A 215 -8.34 -5.15 23.09
N LEU A 216 -7.13 -5.66 23.38
CA LEU A 216 -6.58 -6.82 22.68
C LEU A 216 -7.34 -8.10 23.03
N GLU A 217 -7.92 -8.73 22.02
CA GLU A 217 -8.65 -10.00 22.14
C GLU A 217 -7.82 -11.19 21.63
N LYS A 218 -6.92 -10.93 20.67
CA LYS A 218 -6.13 -11.97 19.99
C LYS A 218 -4.68 -11.55 19.86
N LEU A 219 -3.79 -12.39 20.35
CA LEU A 219 -2.34 -12.23 20.24
C LEU A 219 -1.73 -13.52 19.70
N GLU A 220 -0.98 -13.43 18.60
CA GLU A 220 -0.21 -14.53 18.02
C GLU A 220 1.22 -14.05 17.77
N ILE A 221 2.21 -14.69 18.40
CA ILE A 221 3.64 -14.42 18.18
C ILE A 221 4.32 -15.75 17.88
N CYS A 222 4.86 -15.90 16.67
CA CYS A 222 5.44 -17.16 16.17
C CYS A 222 6.83 -16.91 15.58
N ASP A 223 7.78 -17.82 15.78
CA ASP A 223 9.10 -17.76 15.13
C ASP A 223 9.84 -16.41 15.30
N CYS A 224 9.64 -15.77 16.45
CA CYS A 224 10.38 -14.57 16.85
C CYS A 224 11.33 -14.93 17.99
N PRO A 225 12.53 -14.32 18.09
CA PRO A 225 13.42 -14.57 19.20
C PRO A 225 12.73 -14.13 20.49
N SER A 226 12.41 -15.09 21.34
CA SER A 226 12.06 -14.80 22.73
C SER A 226 13.32 -14.24 23.37
N SER A 227 13.34 -12.95 23.70
CA SER A 227 14.40 -12.38 24.53
C SER A 227 14.46 -13.16 25.84
N ASN A 228 15.40 -14.10 25.95
CA ASN A 228 15.80 -14.69 27.22
C ASN A 228 16.97 -13.87 27.75
N SER A 229 16.87 -13.54 29.04
CA SER A 229 17.80 -12.87 29.96
C SER A 229 17.91 -11.35 29.88
#